data_AF-A0A1F5BHG3-F1
#
_entry.id   AF-A0A1F5BHG3-F1
#
_cell.length_a   1.000
_cell.length_b   1.000
_cell.length_c   1.000
_cell.angle_alpha   90.00
_cell.angle_beta   90.00
_cell.angle_gamma   90.00
#
_symmetry.space_group_name_H-M   'P 1'
#
loop_
_entity.id
_entity.type
_entity.pdbx_description
1 polymer ?
#
loop_
_entity_poly.entity_id
_entity_poly.type
_entity_poly.pdbx_seq_one_letter_code
_entity_poly.pdbx_strand_id
1 'polypeptide(L)'
;MTLQKIQSDLKETFKTGDELKRSVLRMLISAIYNKQIEKRTREKTGRDVELTEEELLGVISSEAKKRKDASEQFEKGGRPELAAKEKSELDMLMAYLPAQMSEEELKAKVKEAIAKSGAKSEKDFGKVMAALMRETKGRAEGGAVSKIVKEEMAKLG
;
A
#
# COMPACT_ATOMS: atom_id res chain seq x y z
N MET A 1 9.42 -1.50 -9.72
CA MET A 1 9.71 -0.53 -8.64
C MET A 1 10.82 -1.09 -7.75
N THR A 2 11.84 -0.29 -7.38
CA THR A 2 12.98 -0.76 -6.55
C THR A 2 13.39 0.27 -5.51
N LEU A 3 14.00 -0.17 -4.40
CA LEU A 3 14.58 0.74 -3.38
C LEU A 3 15.65 1.65 -3.98
N GLN A 4 16.47 1.13 -4.90
CA GLN A 4 17.49 1.92 -5.61
C GLN A 4 16.88 3.10 -6.38
N LYS A 5 15.70 2.92 -7.01
CA LYS A 5 15.00 4.02 -7.69
C LYS A 5 14.62 5.12 -6.70
N ILE A 6 14.04 4.76 -5.56
CA ILE A 6 13.62 5.71 -4.50
C ILE A 6 14.84 6.47 -3.95
N GLN A 7 15.97 5.79 -3.74
CA GLN A 7 17.23 6.41 -3.32
C GLN A 7 17.81 7.36 -4.37
N SER A 8 17.70 7.00 -5.66
CA SER A 8 18.11 7.89 -6.76
C SER A 8 17.26 9.16 -6.80
N ASP A 9 15.95 9.01 -6.64
CA ASP A 9 15.02 10.15 -6.63
C ASP A 9 15.25 11.05 -5.42
N LEU A 10 15.60 10.47 -4.25
CA LEU A 10 16.03 11.24 -3.10
C LEU A 10 17.28 12.07 -3.42
N LYS A 11 18.28 11.52 -4.12
CA LYS A 11 19.47 12.27 -4.53
C LYS A 11 19.11 13.44 -5.46
N GLU A 12 18.14 13.26 -6.34
CA GLU A 12 17.66 14.30 -7.24
C GLU A 12 17.04 15.49 -6.48
N THR A 13 16.35 15.25 -5.37
CA THR A 13 15.79 16.34 -4.54
C THR A 13 16.84 17.29 -3.95
N PHE A 14 18.11 16.87 -3.85
CA PHE A 14 19.19 17.76 -3.45
C PHE A 14 19.59 18.73 -4.56
N LYS A 15 19.43 18.32 -5.83
CA LYS A 15 19.72 19.16 -6.99
C LYS A 15 18.59 20.14 -7.25
N THR A 16 17.35 19.70 -7.12
CA THR A 16 16.17 20.54 -7.41
C THR A 16 15.75 21.44 -6.25
N GLY A 17 16.22 21.17 -5.03
CA GLY A 17 15.81 21.91 -3.83
C GLY A 17 14.40 21.55 -3.33
N ASP A 18 13.81 20.46 -3.80
CA ASP A 18 12.46 20.02 -3.39
C ASP A 18 12.48 19.42 -1.97
N GLU A 19 12.33 20.30 -0.97
CA GLU A 19 12.41 19.92 0.44
C GLU A 19 11.28 18.99 0.88
N LEU A 20 10.06 19.18 0.37
CA LEU A 20 8.91 18.36 0.72
C LEU A 20 9.11 16.93 0.21
N LYS A 21 9.44 16.77 -1.08
CA LYS A 21 9.73 15.45 -1.65
C LYS A 21 10.92 14.81 -0.97
N ARG A 22 11.97 15.57 -0.62
CA ARG A 22 13.11 15.06 0.15
C ARG A 22 12.68 14.50 1.51
N SER A 23 11.78 15.18 2.21
CA SER A 23 11.25 14.71 3.49
C SER A 23 10.47 13.41 3.33
N VAL A 24 9.54 13.37 2.38
CA VAL A 24 8.70 12.20 2.07
C VAL A 24 9.56 10.98 1.72
N LEU A 25 10.54 11.14 0.83
CA LEU A 25 11.39 10.04 0.39
C LEU A 25 12.30 9.52 1.52
N ARG A 26 12.79 10.39 2.39
CA ARG A 26 13.54 9.95 3.59
C ARG A 26 12.69 9.10 4.51
N MET A 27 11.46 9.54 4.80
CA MET A 27 10.53 8.78 5.63
C MET A 27 10.16 7.43 4.99
N LEU A 28 9.90 7.42 3.68
CA LEU A 28 9.60 6.19 2.95
C LEU A 28 10.77 5.20 3.01
N ILE A 29 12.01 5.66 2.79
CA ILE A 29 13.21 4.81 2.90
C ILE A 29 13.35 4.25 4.31
N SER A 30 13.13 5.06 5.35
CA SER A 30 13.13 4.58 6.73
C SER A 30 12.07 3.51 6.98
N ALA A 31 10.85 3.67 6.45
CA ALA A 31 9.80 2.66 6.55
C ALA A 31 10.19 1.34 5.85
N ILE A 32 10.86 1.43 4.70
CA ILE A 32 11.39 0.27 3.98
C ILE A 32 12.46 -0.45 4.80
N TYR A 33 13.41 0.27 5.39
CA TYR A 33 14.43 -0.32 6.25
C TYR A 33 13.83 -0.97 7.49
N ASN A 34 12.85 -0.33 8.13
CA ASN A 34 12.12 -0.93 9.24
C ASN A 34 11.48 -2.26 8.83
N LYS A 35 10.89 -2.32 7.62
CA LYS A 35 10.30 -3.56 7.12
C LYS A 35 11.32 -4.66 6.86
N GLN A 36 12.53 -4.31 6.39
CA GLN A 36 13.63 -5.26 6.24
C GLN A 36 14.07 -5.80 7.60
N ILE A 37 14.17 -4.95 8.62
CA ILE A 37 14.51 -5.36 9.99
C ILE A 37 13.45 -6.32 10.56
N GLU A 38 12.16 -6.01 10.38
CA GLU A 38 11.05 -6.90 10.75
C GLU A 38 11.17 -8.27 10.07
N LYS A 39 11.39 -8.28 8.75
CA LYS A 39 11.55 -9.50 7.95
C LYS A 39 12.74 -10.33 8.42
N ARG A 40 13.89 -9.69 8.63
CA ARG A 40 15.11 -10.33 9.15
C ARG A 40 14.86 -10.99 10.50
N THR A 41 14.17 -10.29 11.38
CA THR A 41 13.82 -10.78 12.73
C THR A 41 12.92 -12.01 12.64
N ARG A 42 11.91 -11.96 11.77
CA ARG A 42 10.97 -13.08 11.53
C ARG A 42 11.65 -14.30 10.94
N GLU A 43 12.55 -14.11 9.97
CA GLU A 43 13.23 -15.21 9.26
C GLU A 43 14.45 -15.75 10.02
N LYS A 44 14.89 -15.07 11.09
CA LYS A 44 16.03 -15.48 11.94
C LYS A 44 17.34 -15.72 11.18
N THR A 45 17.55 -14.99 10.08
CA THR A 45 18.65 -15.27 9.14
C THR A 45 20.00 -14.66 9.55
N GLY A 46 20.02 -13.74 10.53
CA GLY A 46 21.22 -13.04 10.98
C GLY A 46 21.92 -12.18 9.91
N ARG A 47 21.37 -12.13 8.69
CA ARG A 47 21.88 -11.40 7.53
C ARG A 47 20.88 -10.34 7.10
N ASP A 48 21.35 -9.33 6.37
CA ASP A 48 20.45 -8.35 5.79
C ASP A 48 19.52 -9.01 4.76
N VAL A 49 18.26 -8.59 4.76
CA VAL A 49 17.23 -9.11 3.87
C VAL A 49 16.71 -7.98 3.01
N GLU A 50 16.62 -8.24 1.72
CA GLU A 50 15.97 -7.33 0.79
C GLU A 50 14.46 -7.57 0.77
N LEU A 51 13.72 -6.50 0.50
CA LEU A 51 12.30 -6.63 0.19
C LEU A 51 12.18 -7.01 -1.28
N THR A 52 11.30 -7.95 -1.54
CA THR A 52 10.79 -8.16 -2.90
C THR A 52 10.06 -6.91 -3.37
N GLU A 53 9.86 -6.78 -4.68
CA GLU A 53 9.05 -5.69 -5.24
C GLU A 53 7.63 -5.65 -4.64
N GLU A 54 7.05 -6.82 -4.32
CA GLU A 54 5.71 -6.88 -3.72
C GLU A 54 5.69 -6.29 -2.31
N GLU A 55 6.67 -6.66 -1.50
CA GLU A 55 6.82 -6.15 -0.15
C GLU A 55 7.09 -4.64 -0.17
N LEU A 56 7.88 -4.16 -1.12
CA LEU A 56 8.15 -2.74 -1.33
C LEU A 56 6.88 -1.96 -1.68
N LEU A 57 6.09 -2.45 -2.63
CA LEU A 57 4.79 -1.86 -2.98
C LEU A 57 3.85 -1.86 -1.77
N GLY A 58 3.85 -2.94 -0.96
CA GLY A 58 3.07 -3.01 0.27
C GLY A 58 3.45 -1.93 1.30
N VAL A 59 4.74 -1.63 1.46
CA VAL A 59 5.20 -0.52 2.32
C VAL A 59 4.70 0.82 1.77
N ILE A 60 4.87 1.08 0.47
CA ILE A 60 4.44 2.34 -0.15
C ILE A 60 2.92 2.51 -0.02
N SER A 61 2.12 1.48 -0.30
CA SER A 61 0.66 1.50 -0.12
C SER A 61 0.27 1.79 1.33
N SER A 62 1.01 1.24 2.30
CA SER A 62 0.74 1.47 3.72
C SER A 62 1.04 2.91 4.14
N GLU A 63 2.16 3.48 3.66
CA GLU A 63 2.49 4.88 3.92
C GLU A 63 1.50 5.84 3.24
N ALA A 64 1.10 5.56 2.00
CA ALA A 64 0.07 6.33 1.30
C ALA A 64 -1.25 6.33 2.09
N LYS A 65 -1.68 5.17 2.59
CA LYS A 65 -2.88 5.07 3.42
C LYS A 65 -2.79 5.94 4.68
N LYS A 66 -1.66 5.94 5.38
CA LYS A 66 -1.47 6.80 6.57
C LYS A 66 -1.67 8.28 6.24
N ARG A 67 -1.19 8.73 5.08
CA ARG A 67 -1.37 10.13 4.61
C ARG A 67 -2.81 10.43 4.27
N LYS A 68 -3.50 9.50 3.59
CA LYS A 68 -4.94 9.63 3.32
C LYS A 68 -5.74 9.74 4.62
N ASP A 69 -5.54 8.81 5.54
CA ASP A 69 -6.27 8.77 6.82
C ASP A 69 -5.98 10.03 7.67
N ALA A 70 -4.71 10.47 7.73
CA ALA A 70 -4.32 11.69 8.43
C ALA A 70 -4.95 12.94 7.80
N SER A 71 -4.99 13.02 6.47
CA SER A 71 -5.64 14.12 5.76
C SER A 71 -7.12 14.24 6.11
N GLU A 72 -7.84 13.12 6.08
CA GLU A 72 -9.26 13.08 6.46
C GLU A 72 -9.47 13.48 7.93
N GLN A 73 -8.57 13.07 8.83
CA GLN A 73 -8.63 13.44 10.25
C GLN A 73 -8.38 14.93 10.47
N PHE A 74 -7.40 15.53 9.78
CA PHE A 74 -7.15 16.97 9.86
C PHE A 74 -8.29 17.79 9.28
N GLU A 75 -8.89 17.33 8.18
CA GLU A 75 -10.05 17.98 7.56
C GLU A 75 -11.26 17.97 8.51
N LYS A 76 -11.56 16.81 9.12
CA LYS A 76 -12.60 16.69 10.17
C LYS A 76 -12.29 17.53 11.41
N GLY A 77 -11.01 17.72 11.73
CA GLY A 77 -10.55 18.52 12.87
C GLY A 77 -10.47 20.03 12.61
N GLY A 78 -10.88 20.52 11.42
CA GLY A 78 -10.80 21.95 11.08
C GLY A 78 -9.36 22.46 10.94
N ARG A 79 -8.47 21.64 10.38
CA ARG A 79 -7.05 21.94 10.08
C ARG A 79 -6.76 21.74 8.58
N PRO A 80 -7.41 22.50 7.67
CA PRO A 80 -7.31 22.29 6.23
C PRO A 80 -5.88 22.44 5.68
N GLU A 81 -5.04 23.26 6.30
CA GLU A 81 -3.63 23.41 5.96
C GLU A 81 -2.83 22.13 6.19
N LEU A 82 -3.09 21.42 7.30
CA LEU A 82 -2.46 20.13 7.58
C LEU A 82 -3.01 19.05 6.65
N ALA A 83 -4.32 19.07 6.37
CA ALA A 83 -4.94 18.15 5.41
C ALA A 83 -4.34 18.29 4.00
N ALA A 84 -4.11 19.53 3.55
CA ALA A 84 -3.50 19.81 2.24
C ALA A 84 -2.04 19.34 2.16
N LYS A 85 -1.28 19.49 3.26
CA LYS A 85 0.07 18.93 3.36
C LYS A 85 0.06 17.41 3.22
N GLU A 86 -0.80 16.72 3.97
CA GLU A 86 -0.92 15.25 3.87
C GLU A 86 -1.36 14.80 2.47
N LYS A 87 -2.26 15.54 1.79
CA LYS A 87 -2.64 15.26 0.39
C LYS A 87 -1.45 15.39 -0.57
N SER A 88 -0.63 16.41 -0.39
CA SER A 88 0.57 16.62 -1.21
C SER A 88 1.59 15.49 -1.00
N GLU A 89 1.79 15.05 0.25
CA GLU A 89 2.65 13.91 0.56
C GLU A 89 2.09 12.58 0.01
N LEU A 90 0.77 12.39 0.07
CA LEU A 90 0.07 11.26 -0.53
C LEU A 90 0.32 11.18 -2.04
N ASP A 91 0.14 12.29 -2.77
CA ASP A 91 0.32 12.33 -4.23
C ASP A 91 1.75 11.93 -4.63
N MET A 92 2.75 12.38 -3.86
CA MET A 92 4.15 11.99 -4.07
C MET A 92 4.37 10.48 -3.88
N LEU A 93 3.71 9.85 -2.91
CA LEU A 93 3.79 8.41 -2.69
C LEU A 93 3.05 7.63 -3.77
N MET A 94 1.90 8.13 -4.23
CA MET A 94 1.10 7.51 -5.30
C MET A 94 1.87 7.41 -6.62
N ALA A 95 2.80 8.33 -6.89
CA ALA A 95 3.68 8.26 -8.06
C ALA A 95 4.60 7.01 -8.09
N TYR A 96 4.79 6.33 -6.95
CA TYR A 96 5.55 5.08 -6.85
C TYR A 96 4.69 3.83 -6.86
N LEU A 97 3.37 3.98 -6.93
CA LEU A 97 2.43 2.87 -7.01
C LEU A 97 1.91 2.71 -8.45
N PRO A 98 1.60 1.48 -8.88
CA PRO A 98 0.72 1.25 -10.01
C PRO A 98 -0.60 2.02 -9.89
N ALA A 99 -1.30 2.21 -11.01
CA ALA A 99 -2.63 2.82 -11.01
C ALA A 99 -3.56 2.11 -10.00
N GLN A 100 -4.01 2.89 -9.00
CA GLN A 100 -4.87 2.38 -7.94
C GLN A 100 -6.25 2.05 -8.49
N MET A 101 -6.81 0.93 -8.03
CA MET A 101 -8.18 0.54 -8.32
C MET A 101 -9.13 1.36 -7.46
N SER A 102 -10.23 1.78 -8.06
CA SER A 102 -11.39 2.29 -7.32
C SER A 102 -12.00 1.20 -6.44
N GLU A 103 -12.81 1.61 -5.46
CA GLU A 103 -13.52 0.67 -4.60
C GLU A 103 -14.51 -0.18 -5.42
N GLU A 104 -15.15 0.42 -6.42
CA GLU A 104 -16.08 -0.23 -7.33
C GLU A 104 -15.39 -1.29 -8.20
N GLU A 105 -14.25 -0.95 -8.79
CA GLU A 105 -13.45 -1.91 -9.57
C GLU A 105 -12.96 -3.06 -8.69
N LEU A 106 -12.51 -2.76 -7.48
CA LEU A 106 -12.07 -3.78 -6.53
C LEU A 106 -13.22 -4.70 -6.13
N LYS A 107 -14.40 -4.16 -5.82
CA LYS A 107 -15.62 -4.97 -5.54
C LYS A 107 -15.99 -5.86 -6.72
N ALA A 108 -15.95 -5.34 -7.95
CA ALA A 108 -16.23 -6.12 -9.15
C ALA A 108 -15.25 -7.29 -9.30
N LYS A 109 -13.96 -7.04 -9.08
CA LYS A 109 -12.91 -8.07 -9.10
C LYS A 109 -13.07 -9.12 -8.01
N VAL A 110 -13.46 -8.71 -6.81
CA VAL A 110 -13.74 -9.63 -5.70
C VAL A 110 -14.87 -10.58 -6.06
N LYS A 111 -15.99 -10.06 -6.61
CA LYS A 111 -17.12 -10.90 -7.07
C LYS A 111 -16.70 -11.87 -8.17
N GLU A 112 -15.93 -11.40 -9.14
CA GLU A 112 -15.36 -12.23 -10.21
C GLU A 112 -14.49 -13.37 -9.63
N ALA A 113 -13.62 -13.06 -8.67
CA ALA A 113 -12.74 -14.04 -8.03
C ALA A 113 -13.52 -15.07 -7.20
N ILE A 114 -14.56 -14.64 -6.46
CA ILE A 114 -15.46 -15.53 -5.73
C ILE A 114 -16.11 -16.52 -6.71
N ALA A 115 -16.71 -16.01 -7.79
CA ALA A 115 -17.37 -16.84 -8.80
C ALA A 115 -16.41 -17.83 -9.47
N LYS A 116 -15.23 -17.37 -9.94
CA LYS A 116 -14.22 -18.23 -10.57
C LYS A 116 -13.63 -19.27 -9.63
N SER A 117 -13.47 -18.92 -8.36
CA SER A 117 -12.93 -19.85 -7.36
C SER A 117 -13.96 -20.89 -6.92
N GLY A 118 -15.25 -20.70 -7.20
CA GLY A 118 -16.31 -21.57 -6.70
C GLY A 118 -16.42 -21.55 -5.17
N ALA A 119 -15.95 -20.48 -4.53
CA ALA A 119 -16.04 -20.28 -3.09
C ALA A 119 -17.50 -20.27 -2.65
N LYS A 120 -17.81 -21.00 -1.58
CA LYS A 120 -19.17 -21.16 -1.05
C LYS A 120 -19.31 -20.64 0.38
N SER A 121 -18.21 -20.42 1.09
CA SER A 121 -18.23 -19.94 2.47
C SER A 121 -16.94 -19.22 2.81
N GLU A 122 -16.90 -18.52 3.95
CA GLU A 122 -15.69 -17.86 4.47
C GLU A 122 -14.47 -18.78 4.60
N LYS A 123 -14.68 -20.11 4.70
CA LYS A 123 -13.60 -21.10 4.70
C LYS A 123 -12.74 -21.04 3.43
N ASP A 124 -13.31 -20.57 2.33
CA ASP A 124 -12.64 -20.42 1.05
C ASP A 124 -11.89 -19.09 0.91
N PHE A 125 -11.85 -18.25 1.96
CA PHE A 125 -11.22 -16.92 1.94
C PHE A 125 -9.79 -16.95 1.40
N GLY A 126 -8.98 -17.92 1.85
CA GLY A 126 -7.59 -18.06 1.38
C GLY A 126 -7.49 -18.30 -0.13
N LYS A 127 -8.44 -19.04 -0.71
CA LYS A 127 -8.50 -19.32 -2.15
C LYS A 127 -8.85 -18.06 -2.95
N VAL A 128 -9.84 -17.31 -2.48
CA VAL A 128 -10.26 -16.03 -3.10
C VAL A 128 -9.14 -15.00 -3.03
N MET A 129 -8.50 -14.86 -1.86
CA MET A 129 -7.35 -13.98 -1.67
C MET A 129 -6.19 -14.34 -2.58
N ALA A 130 -5.84 -15.62 -2.71
CA ALA A 130 -4.76 -16.05 -3.58
C ALA A 130 -4.99 -15.71 -5.07
N ALA A 131 -6.24 -15.70 -5.52
CA ALA A 131 -6.60 -15.27 -6.87
C ALA A 131 -6.50 -13.75 -7.03
N LEU A 132 -7.06 -12.99 -6.07
CA LEU A 132 -7.09 -11.53 -6.12
C LEU A 132 -5.73 -10.88 -5.98
N MET A 133 -4.88 -11.38 -5.08
CA MET A 133 -3.60 -10.75 -4.77
C MET A 133 -2.69 -10.63 -6.00
N ARG A 134 -2.85 -11.49 -7.02
CA ARG A 134 -2.12 -11.35 -8.30
C ARG A 134 -2.62 -10.18 -9.13
N GLU A 135 -3.93 -9.92 -9.13
CA GLU A 135 -4.57 -8.88 -9.93
C GLU A 135 -4.56 -7.50 -9.24
N THR A 136 -4.55 -7.48 -7.90
CA THR A 136 -4.61 -6.26 -7.08
C THR A 136 -3.24 -5.80 -6.57
N LYS A 137 -2.16 -6.53 -6.89
CA LYS A 137 -0.80 -6.28 -6.39
C LYS A 137 -0.35 -4.84 -6.67
N GLY A 138 -0.11 -4.06 -5.61
CA GLY A 138 0.29 -2.66 -5.69
C GLY A 138 -0.80 -1.71 -6.23
N ARG A 139 -1.95 -2.23 -6.66
CA ARG A 139 -3.09 -1.48 -7.19
C ARG A 139 -4.21 -1.31 -6.16
N ALA A 140 -4.18 -2.07 -5.08
CA ALA A 140 -5.04 -1.87 -3.93
C ALA A 140 -4.30 -2.28 -2.65
N GLU A 141 -4.64 -1.64 -1.54
CA GLU A 141 -4.08 -1.96 -0.22
C GLU A 141 -4.61 -3.31 0.27
N GLY A 142 -3.74 -4.20 0.74
CA GLY A 142 -4.10 -5.58 1.07
C GLY A 142 -5.18 -5.69 2.16
N GLY A 143 -5.19 -4.78 3.13
CA GLY A 143 -6.24 -4.65 4.14
C GLY A 143 -7.58 -4.25 3.54
N ALA A 144 -7.62 -3.29 2.61
CA ALA A 144 -8.83 -2.93 1.86
C ALA A 144 -9.35 -4.11 1.01
N VAL A 145 -8.47 -4.83 0.31
CA VAL A 145 -8.83 -6.05 -0.43
C VAL A 145 -9.43 -7.09 0.53
N SER A 146 -8.73 -7.40 1.62
CA SER A 146 -9.17 -8.37 2.63
C SER A 146 -10.53 -7.99 3.24
N LYS A 147 -10.75 -6.71 3.54
CA LYS A 147 -12.02 -6.21 4.07
C LYS A 147 -13.16 -6.44 3.08
N ILE A 148 -13.00 -6.02 1.82
CA ILE A 148 -14.06 -6.17 0.81
C ILE A 148 -14.33 -7.64 0.51
N VAL A 149 -13.30 -8.50 0.47
CA VAL A 149 -13.48 -9.95 0.31
C VAL A 149 -14.33 -10.51 1.44
N LYS A 150 -14.03 -10.17 2.70
CA LYS A 150 -14.84 -10.63 3.84
C LYS A 150 -16.29 -10.12 3.75
N GLU A 151 -16.48 -8.85 3.43
CA GLU A 151 -17.82 -8.26 3.28
C GLU A 151 -18.64 -8.92 2.17
N GLU A 152 -18.03 -9.25 1.03
CA GLU A 152 -18.71 -9.93 -0.07
C GLU A 152 -18.96 -11.42 0.22
N MET A 153 -18.02 -12.09 0.89
CA MET A 153 -18.18 -13.50 1.27
C MET A 153 -19.22 -13.70 2.38
N ALA A 154 -19.35 -12.77 3.31
CA ALA A 154 -20.40 -12.79 4.35
C ALA A 154 -21.82 -12.73 3.75
N LYS A 155 -21.98 -12.30 2.50
CA LYS A 155 -23.27 -12.30 1.77
C LYS A 155 -23.60 -13.67 1.15
N LEU A 156 -22.65 -14.62 1.14
CA LEU A 156 -22.84 -15.94 0.52
C LEU A 156 -23.62 -16.94 1.40
N GLY A 157 -23.88 -16.59 2.67
CA GLY A 157 -24.60 -17.43 3.62
C GLY A 157 -23.70 -18.03 4.69
#